data_AF-A0A9P8EFY6-F1
#
_entry.id   AF-A0A9P8EFY6-F1
#
_cell.length_a   1.000
_cell.length_b   1.000
_cell.length_c   1.000
_cell.angle_alpha   90.00
_cell.angle_beta   90.00
_cell.angle_gamma   90.00
#
_symmetry.space_group_name_H-M   'P 1'
#
loop_
_entity.id
_entity.type
_entity.pdbx_description
1 polymer ?
#
loop_
_entity_poly.entity_id
_entity_poly.type
_entity_poly.pdbx_seq_one_letter_code
_entity_poly.pdbx_strand_id
1 'polypeptide(L)'
;MEDQLPYRIQADCYTFGEENEIDPYYEAVVACAEGNLNPLDAAEKITAVLADQALQSKEDIDLHQKDQPYVVNTDLVAAVIGSASSSFPPSSLAHQRLLELLQSFPSVKPRQVPNSNLNQNLEIRPALKDFGHLIDTRPQITLWENLDKLHFAENFATLAEIGQTHWTGVEKCGSEEQQRWRNLSCFFAKLTTSGIVDLSYLSALFMLLPEMQI
;
A
#
# COMPACT_ATOMS: atom_id res chain seq x y z
N MET A 1 27.43 3.77 9.53
CA MET A 1 26.12 3.97 10.16
C MET A 1 25.10 3.63 9.08
N GLU A 2 24.12 2.79 9.39
CA GLU A 2 22.93 2.72 8.53
C GLU A 2 22.23 4.07 8.70
N ASP A 3 22.39 4.97 7.74
CA ASP A 3 21.78 6.30 7.78
C ASP A 3 20.27 6.16 7.51
N GLN A 4 19.54 5.68 8.52
CA GLN A 4 18.08 5.66 8.53
C GLN A 4 17.59 7.11 8.53
N LEU A 5 16.75 7.44 7.57
CA LEU A 5 16.10 8.74 7.50
C LEU A 5 14.89 8.77 8.45
N PRO A 6 14.49 9.96 8.96
CA PRO A 6 13.30 10.09 9.78
C PRO A 6 12.06 9.49 9.10
N TYR A 7 11.16 8.90 9.90
CA TYR A 7 9.84 8.53 9.39
C TYR A 7 9.05 9.81 9.10
N ARG A 8 8.43 9.85 7.92
CA ARG A 8 7.48 10.90 7.52
C ARG A 8 6.11 10.32 7.17
N ILE A 9 5.79 9.13 7.69
CA ILE A 9 4.61 8.35 7.28
C ILE A 9 3.32 9.17 7.43
N GLN A 10 3.13 9.87 8.55
CA GLN A 10 1.98 10.76 8.73
C GLN A 10 1.89 11.86 7.66
N ALA A 11 3.02 12.51 7.36
CA ALA A 11 3.10 13.56 6.34
C ALA A 11 3.05 13.03 4.89
N ASP A 12 3.47 11.78 4.66
CA ASP A 12 3.43 11.15 3.33
C ASP A 12 2.05 10.56 3.03
N CYS A 13 1.29 10.17 4.07
CA CYS A 13 0.02 9.45 3.95
C CYS A 13 -1.23 10.30 4.27
N TYR A 14 -1.09 11.60 4.60
CA TYR A 14 -2.22 12.46 5.00
C TYR A 14 -3.35 12.58 3.97
N THR A 15 -3.09 12.29 2.70
CA THR A 15 -4.11 12.28 1.63
C THR A 15 -4.90 10.98 1.57
N PHE A 16 -4.42 9.93 2.25
CA PHE A 16 -5.02 8.59 2.28
C PHE A 16 -5.88 8.37 3.54
N GLY A 17 -5.69 9.16 4.59
CA GLY A 17 -6.47 9.06 5.83
C GLY A 17 -6.02 10.07 6.87
N GLU A 18 -6.82 10.18 7.93
CA GLU A 18 -6.50 10.98 9.12
C GLU A 18 -5.49 10.26 10.03
N GLU A 19 -4.84 10.98 10.94
CA GLU A 19 -3.76 10.46 11.80
C GLU A 19 -4.16 9.18 12.54
N ASN A 20 -5.37 9.14 13.10
CA ASN A 20 -5.93 8.00 13.81
C ASN A 20 -6.25 6.78 12.91
N GLU A 21 -6.41 7.00 11.61
CA GLU A 21 -6.59 5.94 10.62
C GLU A 21 -5.24 5.38 10.17
N ILE A 22 -4.20 6.23 10.13
CA ILE A 22 -2.83 5.88 9.75
C ILE A 22 -2.11 5.10 10.87
N ASP A 23 -2.27 5.52 12.12
CA ASP A 23 -1.51 5.04 13.28
C ASP A 23 -1.44 3.50 13.41
N PRO A 24 -2.56 2.74 13.30
CA PRO A 24 -2.51 1.30 13.47
C PRO A 24 -1.62 0.58 12.45
N TYR A 25 -1.56 1.11 11.22
CA TYR A 25 -0.73 0.59 10.14
C TYR A 25 0.72 1.04 10.30
N TYR A 26 0.92 2.32 10.64
CA TYR A 26 2.23 2.88 10.95
C TYR A 26 2.96 2.05 11.99
N GLU A 27 2.32 1.77 13.14
CA GLU A 27 2.91 0.97 14.22
C GLU A 27 3.35 -0.42 13.75
N ALA A 28 2.48 -1.12 13.02
CA ALA A 28 2.74 -2.49 12.57
C ALA A 28 3.88 -2.53 11.54
N VAL A 29 3.86 -1.62 10.57
CA VAL A 29 4.86 -1.55 9.49
C VAL A 29 6.22 -1.13 10.03
N VAL A 30 6.28 -0.13 10.92
CA VAL A 30 7.54 0.30 11.54
C VAL A 30 8.12 -0.78 12.44
N ALA A 31 7.31 -1.41 13.30
CA ALA A 31 7.77 -2.52 14.13
C ALA A 31 8.31 -3.68 13.28
N CYS A 32 7.68 -3.96 12.13
CA CYS A 32 8.17 -4.95 11.17
C CYS A 32 9.50 -4.54 10.54
N ALA A 33 9.62 -3.31 10.04
CA ALA A 33 10.85 -2.80 9.40
C ALA A 33 12.04 -2.86 10.37
N GLU A 34 11.83 -2.47 11.62
CA GLU A 34 12.84 -2.47 12.68
C GLU A 34 13.17 -3.88 13.20
N GLY A 35 12.30 -4.87 12.92
CA GLY A 35 12.47 -6.26 13.35
C GLY A 35 11.96 -6.55 14.75
N ASN A 36 11.16 -5.64 15.31
CA ASN A 36 10.46 -5.80 16.57
C ASN A 36 9.20 -6.66 16.44
N LEU A 37 8.67 -6.77 15.22
CA LEU A 37 7.54 -7.64 14.86
C LEU A 37 7.94 -8.48 13.65
N ASN A 38 7.63 -9.78 13.66
CA ASN A 38 7.93 -10.60 12.48
C ASN A 38 6.93 -10.29 11.34
N PRO A 39 7.31 -10.53 10.08
CA PRO A 39 6.48 -10.13 8.93
C PRO A 39 5.08 -10.76 8.89
N LEU A 40 4.92 -12.00 9.34
CA LEU A 40 3.62 -12.68 9.37
C LEU A 40 2.72 -12.08 10.46
N ASP A 41 3.24 -11.86 11.67
CA ASP A 41 2.46 -11.24 12.75
C ASP A 41 2.05 -9.81 12.39
N ALA A 42 2.91 -9.07 11.69
CA ALA A 42 2.59 -7.74 11.17
C ALA A 42 1.47 -7.82 10.12
N ALA A 43 1.54 -8.79 9.19
CA ALA A 43 0.48 -9.03 8.22
C ALA A 43 -0.85 -9.39 8.92
N GLU A 44 -0.82 -10.24 9.95
CA GLU A 44 -2.01 -10.60 10.74
C GLU A 44 -2.61 -9.38 11.46
N LYS A 45 -1.78 -8.54 12.10
CA LYS A 45 -2.23 -7.31 12.76
C LYS A 45 -2.89 -6.35 11.77
N ILE A 46 -2.24 -6.08 10.63
CA ILE A 46 -2.78 -5.20 9.57
C ILE A 46 -4.10 -5.76 9.02
N THR A 47 -4.16 -7.07 8.78
CA THR A 47 -5.35 -7.76 8.28
C THR A 47 -6.53 -7.64 9.24
N ALA A 48 -6.28 -7.78 10.54
CA ALA A 48 -7.32 -7.62 11.56
C ALA A 48 -7.86 -6.19 11.57
N VAL A 49 -6.97 -5.18 11.56
CA VAL A 49 -7.38 -3.77 11.53
C VAL A 49 -8.21 -3.46 10.27
N LEU A 50 -7.77 -3.90 9.10
CA LEU A 50 -8.53 -3.70 7.84
C LEU A 50 -9.91 -4.33 7.90
N ALA A 51 -10.01 -5.56 8.40
CA ALA A 51 -11.29 -6.26 8.49
C ALA A 51 -12.24 -5.56 9.47
N ASP A 52 -11.75 -5.14 10.63
CA ASP A 52 -12.54 -4.45 11.65
C ASP A 52 -13.02 -3.08 11.16
N GLN A 53 -12.13 -2.29 10.54
CA GLN A 53 -12.49 -1.00 9.93
C GLN A 53 -13.50 -1.17 8.79
N ALA A 54 -13.35 -2.19 7.96
CA ALA A 54 -14.28 -2.45 6.86
C ALA A 54 -15.69 -2.81 7.38
N LEU A 55 -15.78 -3.57 8.47
CA LEU A 55 -17.05 -3.86 9.12
C LEU A 55 -17.67 -2.61 9.75
N GLN A 56 -16.89 -1.79 10.45
CA GLN A 56 -17.35 -0.51 11.01
C GLN A 56 -17.84 0.45 9.92
N SER A 57 -17.10 0.57 8.82
CA SER A 57 -17.49 1.35 7.64
C SER A 57 -18.84 0.88 7.09
N LYS A 58 -19.02 -0.44 6.95
CA LYS A 58 -20.30 -1.02 6.53
C LYS A 58 -21.44 -0.68 7.49
N GLU A 59 -21.25 -0.88 8.78
CA GLU A 59 -22.27 -0.58 9.80
C GLU A 59 -22.69 0.89 9.75
N ASP A 60 -21.74 1.82 9.67
CA ASP A 60 -22.00 3.25 9.59
C ASP A 60 -22.73 3.64 8.30
N ILE A 61 -22.32 3.08 7.15
CA ILE A 61 -22.96 3.33 5.85
C ILE A 61 -24.39 2.82 5.83
N ASP A 62 -24.60 1.57 6.27
CA ASP A 62 -25.91 0.93 6.28
C ASP A 62 -26.86 1.63 7.28
N LEU A 63 -26.37 2.03 8.46
CA LEU A 63 -27.15 2.72 9.48
C LEU A 63 -27.63 4.10 9.01
N HIS A 64 -26.76 4.85 8.33
CA HIS A 64 -27.03 6.22 7.88
C HIS A 64 -27.51 6.31 6.42
N GLN A 65 -27.67 5.18 5.74
CA GLN A 65 -28.06 5.08 4.32
C GLN A 65 -27.20 5.94 3.40
N LYS A 66 -25.88 5.98 3.67
CA LYS A 66 -24.95 6.80 2.89
C LYS A 66 -24.80 6.22 1.49
N ASP A 67 -24.89 7.06 0.47
CA ASP A 67 -24.65 6.68 -0.92
C ASP A 67 -23.14 6.69 -1.24
N GLN A 68 -22.39 5.83 -0.54
CA GLN A 68 -20.95 5.71 -0.68
C GLN A 68 -20.51 4.23 -0.60
N PRO A 69 -19.38 3.84 -1.22
CA PRO A 69 -18.89 2.48 -1.14
C PRO A 69 -18.45 2.11 0.28
N TYR A 70 -18.49 0.80 0.59
CA TYR A 70 -17.78 0.28 1.76
C TYR A 70 -16.28 0.52 1.60
N VAL A 71 -15.66 1.05 2.65
CA VAL A 71 -14.25 1.42 2.63
C VAL A 71 -13.42 0.29 3.19
N VAL A 72 -12.39 -0.11 2.46
CA VAL A 72 -11.33 -1.00 2.93
C VAL A 72 -10.00 -0.31 2.64
N ASN A 73 -9.29 0.13 3.67
CA ASN A 73 -8.12 1.02 3.56
C ASN A 73 -6.84 0.32 3.08
N THR A 74 -6.93 -0.55 2.07
CA THR A 74 -5.76 -1.24 1.52
C THR A 74 -4.78 -0.29 0.84
N ASP A 75 -5.27 0.81 0.26
CA ASP A 75 -4.41 1.85 -0.34
C ASP A 75 -3.53 2.55 0.70
N LEU A 76 -4.08 2.82 1.88
CA LEU A 76 -3.34 3.40 2.99
C LEU A 76 -2.22 2.45 3.46
N VAL A 77 -2.48 1.14 3.51
CA VAL A 77 -1.44 0.15 3.84
C VAL A 77 -0.29 0.20 2.84
N ALA A 78 -0.59 0.28 1.54
CA ALA A 78 0.43 0.42 0.52
C ALA A 78 1.23 1.72 0.71
N ALA A 79 0.56 2.85 0.92
CA ALA A 79 1.21 4.14 1.14
C ALA A 79 2.16 4.13 2.37
N VAL A 80 1.72 3.54 3.49
CA VAL A 80 2.53 3.39 4.71
C VAL A 80 3.77 2.55 4.46
N ILE A 81 3.65 1.43 3.73
CA ILE A 81 4.79 0.57 3.37
C ILE A 81 5.76 1.31 2.44
N GLY A 82 5.24 2.05 1.45
CA GLY A 82 6.03 2.87 0.55
C GLY A 82 6.83 3.93 1.31
N SER A 83 6.16 4.72 2.16
CA SER A 83 6.81 5.73 3.00
C SER A 83 7.85 5.12 3.93
N ALA A 84 7.53 4.02 4.62
CA ALA A 84 8.49 3.31 5.48
C ALA A 84 9.72 2.85 4.70
N SER A 85 9.53 2.25 3.52
CA SER A 85 10.65 1.78 2.70
C SER A 85 11.58 2.90 2.25
N SER A 86 11.07 4.12 2.05
CA SER A 86 11.89 5.28 1.67
C SER A 86 12.83 5.75 2.80
N SER A 87 12.54 5.39 4.06
CA SER A 87 13.38 5.76 5.21
C SER A 87 14.65 4.93 5.33
N PHE A 88 14.77 3.79 4.65
CA PHE A 88 15.91 2.88 4.81
C PHE A 88 16.80 2.80 3.58
N PRO A 89 18.14 2.74 3.76
CA PRO A 89 19.05 2.67 2.63
C PRO A 89 18.84 1.41 1.78
N PRO A 90 19.25 1.44 0.49
CA PRO A 90 19.17 0.27 -0.39
C PRO A 90 19.85 -0.94 0.24
N SER A 91 19.23 -2.11 0.12
CA SER A 91 19.73 -3.38 0.68
C SER A 91 19.73 -3.48 2.21
N SER A 92 19.09 -2.55 2.92
CA SER A 92 18.83 -2.70 4.35
C SER A 92 17.99 -3.95 4.65
N LEU A 93 18.14 -4.50 5.86
CA LEU A 93 17.28 -5.59 6.35
C LEU A 93 15.81 -5.17 6.44
N ALA A 94 15.54 -3.87 6.65
CA ALA A 94 14.19 -3.33 6.66
C ALA A 94 13.47 -3.56 5.33
N HIS A 95 14.12 -3.32 4.18
CA HIS A 95 13.52 -3.62 2.87
C HIS A 95 13.21 -5.11 2.69
N GLN A 96 14.07 -5.99 3.20
CA GLN A 96 13.80 -7.43 3.17
C GLN A 96 12.57 -7.79 4.01
N ARG A 97 12.48 -7.27 5.24
CA ARG A 97 11.33 -7.52 6.13
C ARG A 97 10.03 -6.95 5.57
N LEU A 98 10.06 -5.76 4.96
CA LEU A 98 8.90 -5.18 4.30
C LEU A 98 8.47 -6.00 3.07
N LEU A 99 9.42 -6.57 2.32
CA LEU A 99 9.09 -7.50 1.24
C LEU A 99 8.46 -8.79 1.76
N GLU A 100 9.03 -9.37 2.82
CA GLU A 100 8.50 -10.58 3.49
C GLU A 100 7.11 -10.32 4.08
N LEU A 101 6.84 -9.09 4.56
CA LEU A 101 5.52 -8.67 5.04
C LEU A 101 4.48 -8.75 3.91
N LEU A 102 4.81 -8.21 2.73
CA LEU A 102 3.93 -8.30 1.57
C LEU A 102 3.67 -9.74 1.15
N GLN A 103 4.72 -10.57 1.14
CA GLN A 103 4.62 -11.99 0.82
C GLN A 103 3.82 -12.79 1.87
N SER A 104 3.67 -12.25 3.08
CA SER A 104 2.93 -12.91 4.16
C SER A 104 1.42 -12.70 4.07
N PHE A 105 0.92 -11.64 3.43
CA PHE A 105 -0.52 -11.37 3.35
C PHE A 105 -1.35 -12.54 2.79
N PRO A 106 -0.96 -13.22 1.68
CA PRO A 106 -1.70 -14.39 1.20
C PRO A 106 -1.68 -15.60 2.15
N SER A 107 -0.74 -15.63 3.10
CA SER A 107 -0.60 -16.70 4.10
C SER A 107 -1.38 -16.42 5.38
N VAL A 108 -1.86 -15.18 5.58
CA VAL A 108 -2.71 -14.83 6.73
C VAL A 108 -4.02 -15.60 6.65
N LYS A 109 -4.58 -15.98 7.81
CA LYS A 109 -5.90 -16.61 7.89
C LYS A 109 -6.93 -15.79 7.08
N PRO A 110 -7.64 -16.41 6.11
CA PRO A 110 -8.58 -15.68 5.27
C PRO A 110 -9.62 -14.90 6.08
N ARG A 111 -9.79 -13.62 5.74
CA ARG A 111 -10.82 -12.73 6.28
C ARG A 111 -11.72 -12.25 5.16
N GLN A 112 -13.02 -12.27 5.41
CA GLN A 112 -14.02 -11.72 4.50
C GLN A 112 -14.25 -10.25 4.84
N VAL A 113 -14.30 -9.40 3.83
CA VAL A 113 -14.63 -7.97 3.95
C VAL A 113 -15.79 -7.62 3.01
N PRO A 114 -16.56 -6.56 3.29
CA PRO A 114 -17.56 -6.05 2.37
C PRO A 114 -16.95 -5.72 1.00
N ASN A 115 -17.71 -5.95 -0.06
CA ASN A 115 -17.26 -5.66 -1.42
C ASN A 115 -17.44 -4.17 -1.76
N SER A 116 -16.34 -3.45 -1.95
CA SER A 116 -16.31 -2.01 -2.29
C SER A 116 -16.86 -1.67 -3.68
N ASN A 117 -17.06 -2.67 -4.55
CA ASN A 117 -17.67 -2.50 -5.87
C ASN A 117 -19.20 -2.43 -5.82
N LEU A 118 -19.81 -2.81 -4.69
CA LEU A 118 -21.25 -2.87 -4.50
C LEU A 118 -21.72 -1.69 -3.65
N ASN A 119 -22.95 -1.22 -3.91
CA ASN A 119 -23.65 -0.30 -3.03
C ASN A 119 -24.39 -1.06 -1.91
N GLN A 120 -25.07 -0.33 -1.03
CA GLN A 120 -25.88 -0.90 0.07
C GLN A 120 -26.99 -1.85 -0.40
N ASN A 121 -27.46 -1.72 -1.66
CA ASN A 121 -28.47 -2.59 -2.26
C ASN A 121 -27.86 -3.83 -2.94
N LEU A 122 -26.55 -4.05 -2.78
CA LEU A 122 -25.78 -5.12 -3.44
C LEU A 122 -25.75 -4.99 -4.97
N GLU A 123 -25.97 -3.79 -5.49
CA GLU A 123 -25.88 -3.49 -6.91
C GLU A 123 -24.49 -2.94 -7.25
N ILE A 124 -24.01 -3.23 -8.45
CA ILE A 124 -22.76 -2.66 -8.96
C ILE A 124 -22.90 -1.14 -9.00
N ARG A 125 -21.90 -0.44 -8.46
CA ARG A 125 -21.87 1.02 -8.42
C ARG A 125 -22.05 1.61 -9.83
N PRO A 126 -22.76 2.75 -9.98
CA PRO A 126 -22.98 3.39 -11.28
C PRO A 126 -21.69 3.64 -12.06
N ALA A 127 -20.62 4.09 -11.38
CA ALA A 127 -19.30 4.33 -12.00
C ALA A 127 -18.65 3.08 -12.60
N LEU A 128 -19.13 1.89 -12.21
CA LEU A 128 -18.59 0.59 -12.59
C LEU A 128 -19.56 -0.23 -13.44
N LYS A 129 -20.77 0.29 -13.73
CA LYS A 129 -21.83 -0.46 -14.43
C LYS A 129 -21.38 -0.99 -15.80
N ASP A 130 -20.64 -0.18 -16.56
CA ASP A 130 -20.16 -0.56 -17.90
C ASP A 130 -19.13 -1.71 -17.86
N PHE A 131 -18.53 -1.94 -16.69
CA PHE A 131 -17.56 -3.02 -16.44
C PHE A 131 -18.16 -4.20 -15.68
N GLY A 132 -19.49 -4.25 -15.50
CA GLY A 132 -20.13 -5.19 -14.57
C GLY A 132 -19.88 -6.68 -14.85
N HIS A 133 -19.51 -7.05 -16.08
CA HIS A 133 -19.15 -8.42 -16.45
C HIS A 133 -17.74 -8.85 -15.98
N LEU A 134 -16.89 -7.90 -15.58
CA LEU A 134 -15.53 -8.13 -15.09
C LEU A 134 -15.43 -8.00 -13.55
N ILE A 135 -16.52 -7.63 -12.90
CA ILE A 135 -16.52 -7.24 -11.49
C ILE A 135 -17.07 -8.36 -10.63
N ASP A 136 -16.39 -8.61 -9.52
CA ASP A 136 -16.89 -9.50 -8.49
C ASP A 136 -18.17 -8.93 -7.86
N THR A 137 -19.25 -9.70 -7.93
CA THR A 137 -20.58 -9.34 -7.40
C THR A 137 -20.91 -10.05 -6.08
N ARG A 138 -19.97 -10.79 -5.50
CA ARG A 138 -20.14 -11.37 -4.16
C ARG A 138 -20.30 -10.25 -3.13
N PRO A 139 -21.28 -10.31 -2.20
CA PRO A 139 -21.44 -9.31 -1.14
C PRO A 139 -20.22 -9.14 -0.25
N GLN A 140 -19.45 -10.21 -0.10
CA GLN A 140 -18.20 -10.25 0.64
C GLN A 140 -17.11 -10.89 -0.22
N ILE A 141 -15.89 -10.41 -0.03
CA ILE A 141 -14.71 -10.87 -0.75
C ILE A 141 -13.59 -11.16 0.25
N THR A 142 -12.75 -12.13 -0.09
CA THR A 142 -11.58 -12.43 0.73
C THR A 142 -10.57 -11.29 0.58
N LEU A 143 -10.03 -10.80 1.70
CA LEU A 143 -9.15 -9.63 1.71
C LEU A 143 -7.85 -9.87 0.94
N TRP A 144 -7.24 -11.05 1.05
CA TRP A 144 -5.94 -11.37 0.43
C TRP A 144 -6.03 -12.59 -0.50
N GLU A 145 -6.89 -12.56 -1.52
CA GLU A 145 -6.81 -13.56 -2.61
C GLU A 145 -5.51 -13.38 -3.40
N ASN A 146 -5.09 -12.13 -3.54
CA ASN A 146 -3.83 -11.68 -4.09
C ASN A 146 -3.49 -10.31 -3.49
N LEU A 147 -2.43 -9.66 -4.00
CA LEU A 147 -1.99 -8.34 -3.54
C LEU A 147 -2.55 -7.19 -4.39
N ASP A 148 -3.42 -7.46 -5.37
CA ASP A 148 -3.90 -6.44 -6.33
C ASP A 148 -4.65 -5.31 -5.63
N LYS A 149 -5.31 -5.61 -4.50
CA LYS A 149 -6.04 -4.64 -3.66
C LYS A 149 -5.14 -3.57 -3.03
N LEU A 150 -3.82 -3.78 -3.00
CA LEU A 150 -2.89 -2.77 -2.50
C LEU A 150 -2.61 -1.67 -3.54
N HIS A 151 -3.04 -1.85 -4.80
CA HIS A 151 -2.92 -0.85 -5.87
C HIS A 151 -1.54 -0.16 -5.88
N PHE A 152 -0.47 -0.96 -5.78
CA PHE A 152 0.88 -0.45 -5.57
C PHE A 152 1.31 0.54 -6.64
N ALA A 153 0.96 0.28 -7.90
CA ALA A 153 1.31 1.15 -9.02
C ALA A 153 0.72 2.56 -8.82
N GLU A 154 -0.56 2.65 -8.51
CA GLU A 154 -1.28 3.91 -8.30
C GLU A 154 -0.82 4.60 -7.01
N ASN A 155 -0.70 3.87 -5.91
CA ASN A 155 -0.37 4.43 -4.60
C ASN A 155 1.10 4.88 -4.55
N PHE A 156 2.01 4.14 -5.17
CA PHE A 156 3.41 4.54 -5.25
C PHE A 156 3.68 5.60 -6.32
N ALA A 157 2.94 5.59 -7.44
CA ALA A 157 2.95 6.73 -8.36
C ALA A 157 2.47 7.98 -7.63
N THR A 158 1.42 7.89 -6.81
CA THR A 158 0.97 9.00 -5.96
C THR A 158 2.06 9.47 -5.01
N LEU A 159 2.77 8.58 -4.30
CA LEU A 159 3.92 8.98 -3.47
C LEU A 159 5.06 9.61 -4.29
N ALA A 160 5.28 9.16 -5.53
CA ALA A 160 6.30 9.69 -6.43
C ALA A 160 5.90 11.04 -7.07
N GLU A 161 4.63 11.23 -7.43
CA GLU A 161 4.05 12.40 -8.09
C GLU A 161 3.65 13.49 -7.09
N ILE A 162 2.99 13.14 -5.99
CA ILE A 162 2.86 14.04 -4.83
C ILE A 162 4.27 14.34 -4.29
N GLY A 163 5.20 13.38 -4.38
CA GLY A 163 6.63 13.59 -4.22
C GLY A 163 7.22 14.67 -5.13
N GLN A 164 6.68 14.97 -6.31
CA GLN A 164 7.15 16.14 -7.08
C GLN A 164 6.78 17.48 -6.42
N THR A 165 5.77 17.51 -5.56
CA THR A 165 5.36 18.70 -4.78
C THR A 165 5.84 18.68 -3.32
N HIS A 166 6.02 17.51 -2.71
CA HIS A 166 6.48 17.30 -1.33
C HIS A 166 7.95 16.90 -1.21
N TRP A 167 8.54 16.35 -2.27
CA TRP A 167 9.98 16.08 -2.43
C TRP A 167 10.61 17.00 -3.48
N THR A 168 10.16 18.26 -3.54
CA THR A 168 10.94 19.32 -4.19
C THR A 168 12.33 19.34 -3.55
N GLY A 169 13.38 18.96 -4.29
CA GLY A 169 14.70 18.72 -3.72
C GLY A 169 15.33 17.40 -4.13
N VAL A 170 14.62 16.46 -4.77
CA VAL A 170 15.25 15.24 -5.34
C VAL A 170 16.35 15.59 -6.36
N GLU A 171 16.20 16.72 -7.06
CA GLU A 171 17.19 17.27 -7.98
C GLU A 171 18.44 17.81 -7.27
N LYS A 172 18.35 18.12 -5.97
CA LYS A 172 19.47 18.60 -5.17
C LYS A 172 20.28 17.42 -4.66
N CYS A 173 21.50 17.30 -5.16
CA CYS A 173 22.41 16.24 -4.76
C CYS A 173 22.61 16.20 -3.23
N GLY A 174 22.37 15.03 -2.63
CA GLY A 174 22.54 14.78 -1.20
C GLY A 174 21.39 15.22 -0.31
N SER A 175 20.31 15.79 -0.84
CA SER A 175 19.11 16.12 -0.05
C SER A 175 18.47 14.87 0.56
N GLU A 176 17.67 15.06 1.62
CA GLU A 176 16.90 13.97 2.21
C GLU A 176 15.92 13.39 1.19
N GLU A 177 15.28 14.25 0.41
CA GLU A 177 14.35 13.91 -0.67
C GLU A 177 14.98 13.00 -1.71
N GLN A 178 16.20 13.33 -2.17
CA GLN A 178 16.94 12.50 -3.12
C GLN A 178 17.27 11.13 -2.52
N GLN A 179 17.65 11.08 -1.24
CA GLN A 179 17.94 9.84 -0.55
C GLN A 179 16.69 8.97 -0.38
N ARG A 180 15.55 9.56 0.01
CA ARG A 180 14.25 8.86 0.11
C ARG A 180 13.82 8.29 -1.24
N TRP A 181 13.94 9.07 -2.32
CA TRP A 181 13.64 8.59 -3.67
C TRP A 181 14.53 7.42 -4.09
N ARG A 182 15.85 7.52 -3.88
CA ARG A 182 16.79 6.42 -4.14
C ARG A 182 16.42 5.15 -3.37
N ASN A 183 16.08 5.31 -2.09
CA ASN A 183 15.68 4.22 -1.21
C ASN A 183 14.40 3.54 -1.71
N LEU A 184 13.37 4.33 -2.02
CA LEU A 184 12.09 3.84 -2.55
C LEU A 184 12.24 3.19 -3.92
N SER A 185 13.02 3.78 -4.82
CA SER A 185 13.33 3.24 -6.15
C SER A 185 13.99 1.85 -6.06
N CYS A 186 14.87 1.64 -5.07
CA CYS A 186 15.43 0.33 -4.78
C CYS A 186 14.37 -0.67 -4.31
N PHE A 187 13.42 -0.22 -3.47
CA PHE A 187 12.31 -1.07 -3.03
C PHE A 187 11.39 -1.45 -4.19
N PHE A 188 11.04 -0.52 -5.08
CA PHE A 188 10.29 -0.81 -6.32
C PHE A 188 10.99 -1.87 -7.17
N ALA A 189 12.32 -1.78 -7.29
CA ALA A 189 13.08 -2.78 -8.03
C ALA A 189 12.97 -4.18 -7.40
N LYS A 190 12.95 -4.28 -6.06
CA LYS A 190 12.72 -5.54 -5.34
C LYS A 190 11.30 -6.09 -5.57
N LEU A 191 10.29 -5.23 -5.58
CA LEU A 191 8.90 -5.65 -5.86
C LEU A 191 8.75 -6.19 -7.29
N THR A 192 9.32 -5.48 -8.27
CA THR A 192 9.34 -5.91 -9.68
C THR A 192 10.06 -7.24 -9.85
N THR A 193 11.27 -7.37 -9.32
CA THR A 193 12.08 -8.58 -9.50
C THR A 193 11.58 -9.78 -8.71
N SER A 194 10.80 -9.57 -7.64
CA SER A 194 10.12 -10.66 -6.91
C SER A 194 8.80 -11.10 -7.56
N GLY A 195 8.33 -10.39 -8.59
CA GLY A 195 7.08 -10.70 -9.28
C GLY A 195 5.82 -10.29 -8.53
N ILE A 196 5.92 -9.38 -7.55
CA ILE A 196 4.76 -8.88 -6.80
C ILE A 196 3.96 -7.88 -7.65
N VAL A 197 4.66 -6.90 -8.25
CA VAL A 197 4.08 -5.86 -9.11
C VAL A 197 5.16 -5.30 -10.02
N ASP A 198 4.83 -5.03 -11.27
CA ASP A 198 5.78 -4.39 -12.19
C ASP A 198 5.80 -2.87 -11.97
N LEU A 199 6.87 -2.40 -11.31
CA LEU A 199 7.18 -0.99 -11.07
C LEU A 199 8.47 -0.59 -11.77
N SER A 200 8.85 -1.31 -12.82
CA SER A 200 10.08 -1.04 -13.58
C SER A 200 10.15 0.41 -14.07
N TYR A 201 9.02 0.97 -14.50
CA TYR A 201 8.88 2.36 -14.98
C TYR A 201 9.03 3.42 -13.87
N LEU A 202 8.83 3.07 -12.60
CA LEU A 202 9.03 3.96 -11.44
C LEU A 202 10.43 3.83 -10.82
N SER A 203 11.29 2.96 -11.36
CA SER A 203 12.62 2.70 -10.83
C SER A 203 13.69 2.81 -11.90
N ALA A 204 14.97 2.83 -11.51
CA ALA A 204 16.05 2.79 -12.50
C ALA A 204 16.07 1.49 -13.33
N LEU A 205 15.23 0.48 -13.01
CA LEU A 205 15.16 -0.78 -13.76
C LEU A 205 14.78 -0.59 -15.22
N PHE A 206 13.98 0.43 -15.59
CA PHE A 206 13.63 0.64 -17.01
C PHE A 206 14.88 0.82 -17.90
N MET A 207 16.01 1.28 -17.35
CA MET A 207 17.28 1.44 -18.07
C MET A 207 18.10 0.14 -18.17
N LEU A 208 17.74 -0.88 -17.40
CA LEU A 208 18.48 -2.14 -17.28
C LEU A 208 17.73 -3.32 -17.89
N LEU A 209 16.40 -3.23 -17.96
CA LEU A 209 15.58 -4.23 -18.62
C LEU A 209 15.83 -4.16 -20.14
N PRO A 210 15.95 -5.31 -20.83
CA PRO A 210 16.09 -5.31 -22.27
C PRO A 210 14.90 -4.58 -22.89
N GLU A 211 15.17 -3.58 -23.74
CA GLU A 211 14.12 -2.94 -24.54
C GLU A 211 13.43 -4.03 -25.34
N MET A 212 12.15 -4.29 -25.05
CA MET A 212 11.33 -5.12 -25.91
C MET A 212 11.14 -4.33 -27.21
N GLN A 213 11.92 -4.69 -28.25
CA GLN A 213 11.66 -4.24 -29.60
C GLN A 213 10.28 -4.75 -30.00
N ILE A 214 9.29 -3.85 -30.00
CA ILE A 214 7.96 -4.06 -30.59
C ILE A 214 8.04 -3.75 -32.08
#